data_AF-J5VW21-F1
#
_entry.id   AF-J5VW21-F1
#
_cell.length_a   1.000
_cell.length_b   1.000
_cell.length_c   1.000
_cell.angle_alpha   90.00
_cell.angle_beta   90.00
_cell.angle_gamma   90.00
#
_symmetry.space_group_name_H-M   'P 1'
#
loop_
_entity.id
_entity.type
_entity.pdbx_description
1 polymer ?
#
loop_
_entity_poly.entity_id
_entity_poly.type
_entity_poly.pdbx_seq_one_letter_code
_entity_poly.pdbx_strand_id
1 'polypeptide(L)'
;MKTTLQKVRDGIAAALLGKTPEQLEEEQRQDAVKSAVDDYLIRHPDWKPTTAPAVAPVTDSKIKMRRIMKTLGAGAGGFTPHEIDPEMLRLAREKCRQVVAADPAAYSYIIESAPLRDHEMA
;
A
#
# COMPACT_ATOMS: atom_id res chain seq x y z
N MET A 1 -21.44 -15.33 20.55
CA MET A 1 -21.10 -15.07 21.97
C MET A 1 -21.17 -16.37 22.73
N LYS A 2 -20.17 -16.68 23.58
CA LYS A 2 -20.22 -17.87 24.45
C LYS A 2 -21.27 -17.67 25.55
N THR A 3 -22.01 -18.75 25.85
CA THR A 3 -22.98 -18.76 26.96
C THR A 3 -22.25 -18.67 28.31
N THR A 4 -22.97 -18.25 29.36
CA THR A 4 -22.40 -18.12 30.70
C THR A 4 -21.79 -19.43 31.22
N LEU A 5 -22.47 -20.57 30.98
CA LEU A 5 -21.97 -21.88 31.36
C LEU A 5 -20.66 -22.25 30.64
N GLN A 6 -20.53 -21.85 29.37
CA GLN A 6 -19.33 -22.14 28.59
C GLN A 6 -18.13 -21.32 29.07
N LYS A 7 -18.34 -20.06 29.44
CA LYS A 7 -17.30 -19.22 30.06
C LYS A 7 -16.79 -19.81 31.38
N VAL A 8 -17.69 -20.31 32.22
CA VAL A 8 -17.32 -20.95 33.51
C VAL A 8 -16.51 -22.22 33.26
N ARG A 9 -16.95 -23.08 32.34
CA ARG A 9 -16.24 -24.31 31.98
C ARG A 9 -14.84 -24.02 31.42
N ASP A 10 -14.74 -23.09 30.49
CA ASP A 10 -13.47 -22.71 29.87
C ASP A 10 -12.54 -22.05 30.92
N GLY A 11 -13.10 -21.28 31.87
CA GLY A 11 -12.42 -20.77 33.07
C GLY A 11 -11.82 -21.86 33.96
N ILE A 12 -12.60 -22.88 34.28
CA ILE A 12 -12.15 -24.01 35.11
C ILE A 12 -11.06 -24.81 34.39
N ALA A 13 -11.24 -25.09 33.10
CA ALA A 13 -10.26 -25.83 32.30
C ALA A 13 -8.91 -25.08 32.23
N ALA A 14 -8.94 -23.75 32.05
CA ALA A 14 -7.75 -22.93 32.04
C ALA A 14 -7.07 -22.86 33.42
N ALA A 15 -7.85 -22.69 34.49
CA ALA A 15 -7.32 -22.66 35.86
C ALA A 15 -6.63 -23.97 36.26
N LEU A 16 -7.17 -25.13 35.88
CA LEU A 16 -6.55 -26.45 36.10
C LEU A 16 -5.18 -26.58 35.43
N LEU A 17 -4.97 -25.86 34.32
CA LEU A 17 -3.72 -25.83 33.57
C LEU A 17 -2.82 -24.64 33.95
N GLY A 18 -3.20 -23.85 34.95
CA GLY A 18 -2.48 -22.65 35.36
C GLY A 18 -2.46 -21.54 34.31
N LYS A 19 -3.44 -21.54 33.40
CA LYS A 19 -3.54 -20.62 32.25
C LYS A 19 -4.78 -19.75 32.35
N THR A 20 -4.79 -18.65 31.60
CA THR A 20 -6.02 -17.89 31.35
C THR A 20 -6.86 -18.55 30.24
N PRO A 21 -8.19 -18.38 30.22
CA PRO A 21 -9.06 -18.94 29.18
C PRO A 21 -8.62 -18.53 27.77
N GLU A 22 -8.18 -17.28 27.61
CA GLU A 22 -7.72 -16.74 26.34
C GLU A 22 -6.43 -17.43 25.86
N GLN A 23 -5.49 -17.69 26.77
CA GLN A 23 -4.27 -18.43 26.45
C GLN A 23 -4.56 -19.88 26.07
N LEU A 24 -5.48 -20.54 26.79
CA LEU A 24 -5.87 -21.91 26.48
C LEU A 24 -6.58 -22.00 25.12
N GLU A 25 -7.44 -21.05 24.79
CA GLU A 25 -8.11 -21.00 23.49
C GLU A 25 -7.14 -20.77 22.33
N GLU A 26 -6.15 -19.89 22.53
CA GLU A 26 -5.13 -19.63 21.52
C GLU A 26 -4.25 -20.85 21.28
N GLU A 27 -3.83 -21.55 22.34
CA GLU A 27 -3.07 -22.81 22.23
C GLU A 27 -3.88 -23.89 21.50
N GLN A 28 -5.17 -24.06 21.84
CA GLN A 28 -6.06 -24.98 21.14
C GLN A 28 -6.21 -24.65 19.65
N ARG A 29 -6.25 -23.36 19.29
CA ARG A 29 -6.27 -22.92 17.89
C ARG A 29 -4.97 -23.27 17.18
N GLN A 30 -3.83 -23.03 17.82
CA GLN A 30 -2.51 -23.33 17.26
C GLN A 30 -2.33 -24.84 17.08
N ASP A 31 -2.74 -25.65 18.05
CA ASP A 31 -2.69 -27.12 17.97
C ASP A 31 -3.60 -27.64 16.85
N ALA A 32 -4.81 -27.09 16.71
CA ALA A 32 -5.72 -27.46 15.62
C ALA A 32 -5.14 -27.13 14.23
N VAL A 33 -4.53 -25.95 14.08
CA VAL A 33 -3.86 -25.55 12.83
C VAL A 33 -2.68 -26.47 12.54
N LYS A 34 -1.85 -26.75 13.56
CA LYS A 34 -0.71 -27.66 13.42
C LYS A 34 -1.16 -29.05 12.97
N SER A 35 -2.18 -29.62 13.63
CA SER A 35 -2.73 -30.92 13.26
C SER A 35 -3.25 -30.94 11.82
N ALA A 36 -3.95 -29.88 11.39
CA ALA A 36 -4.46 -29.80 10.02
C ALA A 36 -3.34 -29.69 8.98
N VAL A 37 -2.28 -28.95 9.30
CA VAL A 37 -1.07 -28.82 8.47
C VAL A 37 -0.32 -30.15 8.40
N ASP A 38 -0.14 -30.83 9.53
CA ASP A 38 0.50 -32.14 9.60
C ASP A 38 -0.29 -33.19 8.78
N ASP A 39 -1.61 -33.23 8.92
CA ASP A 39 -2.49 -34.11 8.13
C ASP A 39 -2.43 -33.82 6.63
N TYR A 40 -2.27 -32.55 6.25
CA TYR A 40 -2.09 -32.14 4.87
C TYR A 40 -0.73 -32.60 4.33
N LEU A 41 0.34 -32.40 5.10
CA LEU A 41 1.70 -32.83 4.75
C LEU A 41 1.81 -34.35 4.60
N ILE A 42 1.14 -35.12 5.46
CA ILE A 42 1.08 -36.59 5.37
C ILE A 42 0.41 -37.03 4.06
N ARG A 43 -0.67 -36.35 3.66
CA ARG A 43 -1.43 -36.67 2.43
C ARG A 43 -0.75 -36.18 1.15
N HIS A 44 0.14 -35.20 1.25
CA HIS A 44 0.83 -34.59 0.12
C HIS A 44 2.36 -34.62 0.32
N PRO A 45 2.99 -35.80 0.23
CA PRO A 45 4.43 -35.96 0.50
C PRO A 45 5.34 -35.22 -0.51
N ASP A 46 4.83 -34.95 -1.71
CA ASP A 46 5.55 -34.18 -2.74
C ASP A 46 5.50 -32.67 -2.49
N TRP A 47 4.61 -32.20 -1.62
CA TRP A 47 4.48 -30.78 -1.29
C TRP A 47 5.53 -30.40 -0.23
N LYS A 48 6.48 -29.57 -0.61
CA LYS A 48 7.47 -28.98 0.32
C LYS A 48 7.10 -27.52 0.57
N PRO A 49 6.82 -27.12 1.83
CA PRO A 49 6.61 -25.72 2.15
C PRO A 49 7.90 -24.97 1.81
N THR A 50 7.82 -24.03 0.86
CA THR A 50 8.93 -23.14 0.56
C THR A 50 9.05 -22.15 1.72
N THR A 51 9.97 -22.41 2.64
CA THR A 51 10.29 -21.53 3.76
C THR A 51 11.19 -20.35 3.37
N ALA A 52 11.65 -20.32 2.12
CA ALA A 52 12.32 -19.16 1.57
C ALA A 52 11.29 -18.04 1.32
N PRO A 53 11.51 -16.82 1.83
CA PRO A 53 10.65 -15.71 1.46
C PRO A 53 10.70 -15.57 -0.07
N ALA A 54 9.52 -15.50 -0.72
CA ALA A 54 9.41 -15.38 -2.19
C ALA A 54 10.26 -14.22 -2.75
N VAL A 55 10.60 -13.26 -1.88
CA VAL A 55 11.61 -12.25 -2.13
C VAL A 55 12.47 -12.04 -0.88
N ALA A 56 13.79 -12.06 -1.04
CA ALA A 56 14.72 -11.77 0.06
C ALA A 56 14.40 -10.41 0.71
N PRO A 57 14.39 -10.31 2.05
CA PRO A 57 14.21 -9.04 2.74
C PRO A 57 15.32 -8.07 2.32
N VAL A 58 14.95 -6.85 1.93
CA VAL A 58 15.90 -5.86 1.45
C VAL A 58 16.57 -5.17 2.63
N THR A 59 17.66 -5.76 3.11
CA THR A 59 18.45 -5.28 4.26
C THR A 59 19.53 -4.27 3.85
N ASP A 60 20.02 -4.34 2.61
CA ASP A 60 21.10 -3.48 2.11
C ASP A 60 20.54 -2.36 1.21
N SER A 61 20.98 -1.12 1.47
CA SER A 61 20.69 0.08 0.67
C SER A 61 20.99 -0.13 -0.83
N LYS A 62 22.04 -0.90 -1.16
CA LYS A 62 22.40 -1.24 -2.56
C LYS A 62 21.36 -2.13 -3.24
N ILE A 63 20.77 -3.08 -2.51
CA ILE A 63 19.70 -3.95 -3.03
C ILE A 63 18.42 -3.12 -3.24
N LYS A 64 18.12 -2.20 -2.33
CA LYS A 64 17.03 -1.22 -2.46
C LYS A 64 17.19 -0.38 -3.72
N MET A 65 18.36 0.22 -3.91
CA MET A 65 18.67 1.06 -5.08
C MET A 65 18.51 0.29 -6.39
N ARG A 66 19.00 -0.96 -6.43
CA ARG A 66 18.92 -1.81 -7.63
C ARG A 66 17.49 -2.22 -7.95
N ARG A 67 16.66 -2.45 -6.93
CA ARG A 67 15.24 -2.76 -7.11
C ARG A 67 14.46 -1.53 -7.59
N ILE A 68 14.74 -0.36 -7.01
CA ILE A 68 14.16 0.93 -7.43
C ILE A 68 14.53 1.24 -8.89
N MET A 69 15.79 1.09 -9.28
CA MET A 69 16.22 1.25 -10.68
C MET A 69 15.52 0.26 -11.62
N LYS A 70 15.32 -0.99 -11.18
CA LYS A 70 14.64 -2.00 -12.00
C LYS A 70 13.13 -1.73 -12.15
N THR A 71 12.48 -1.21 -11.12
CA THR A 71 11.04 -0.89 -11.17
C THR A 71 10.75 0.39 -11.94
N LEU A 72 11.63 1.38 -11.87
CA LEU A 72 11.42 2.67 -12.52
C LEU A 72 12.00 2.72 -13.94
N GLY A 73 12.72 1.67 -14.37
CA GLY A 73 13.41 1.61 -15.67
C GLY A 73 14.74 2.37 -15.66
N ALA A 74 15.65 1.99 -16.55
CA ALA A 74 17.03 2.52 -16.64
C ALA A 74 17.15 4.00 -17.06
N GLY A 75 16.10 4.79 -16.88
CA GLY A 75 16.03 6.23 -17.17
C GLY A 75 15.37 7.07 -16.06
N ALA A 76 15.01 6.47 -14.92
CA ALA A 76 14.29 7.14 -13.83
C ALA A 76 15.07 8.17 -13.01
N GLY A 77 16.22 8.62 -13.51
CA GLY A 77 17.10 9.60 -12.85
C GLY A 77 17.14 10.96 -13.54
N GLY A 78 16.54 11.12 -14.72
CA GLY A 78 16.47 12.41 -15.41
C GLY A 78 15.05 12.94 -15.36
N PHE A 79 14.84 14.09 -14.74
CA PHE A 79 13.67 14.91 -15.08
C PHE A 79 13.83 15.27 -16.56
N THR A 80 12.98 14.72 -17.41
CA THR A 80 12.85 15.18 -18.80
C THR A 80 11.91 16.39 -18.76
N PRO A 81 12.40 17.63 -18.98
CA PRO A 81 11.52 18.77 -19.07
C PRO A 81 10.49 18.50 -20.17
N HIS A 82 9.21 18.63 -19.87
CA HIS A 82 8.22 18.72 -20.93
C HIS A 82 8.43 20.05 -21.63
N GLU A 83 9.09 20.01 -22.79
CA GLU A 83 9.10 21.13 -23.73
C GLU A 83 7.65 21.31 -24.20
N ILE A 84 6.99 22.31 -23.62
CA ILE A 84 5.64 22.69 -24.03
C ILE A 84 5.76 23.38 -25.39
N ASP A 85 5.06 22.88 -26.40
CA ASP A 85 4.94 23.55 -27.69
C ASP A 85 4.41 24.98 -27.45
N PRO A 86 5.21 26.02 -27.78
CA PRO A 86 4.86 27.40 -27.48
C PRO A 86 3.53 27.82 -28.12
N GLU A 87 3.15 27.21 -29.24
CA GLU A 87 1.92 27.56 -29.93
C GLU A 87 0.69 26.88 -29.31
N MET A 88 0.84 25.66 -28.80
CA MET A 88 -0.18 25.02 -27.96
C MET A 88 -0.40 25.79 -26.66
N LEU A 89 0.67 26.31 -26.06
CA LEU A 89 0.57 27.17 -24.88
C LEU A 89 -0.17 28.48 -25.18
N ARG A 90 0.11 29.11 -26.34
CA ARG A 90 -0.59 30.33 -26.79
C ARG A 90 -2.08 30.07 -26.98
N LEU A 91 -2.43 29.00 -27.67
CA LEU A 91 -3.83 28.61 -27.92
C LEU A 91 -4.59 28.32 -26.62
N ALA A 92 -3.97 27.59 -25.69
CA ALA A 92 -4.56 27.29 -24.39
C ALA A 92 -4.85 28.57 -23.59
N ARG A 93 -3.90 29.52 -23.57
CA ARG A 93 -4.08 30.82 -22.91
C ARG A 93 -5.23 31.61 -23.50
N GLU A 94 -5.35 31.64 -24.83
CA GLU A 94 -6.44 32.34 -25.51
C GLU A 94 -7.81 31.73 -25.19
N LYS A 95 -7.90 30.39 -25.16
CA LYS A 95 -9.13 29.68 -24.77
C LYS A 95 -9.51 29.93 -23.32
N CYS A 96 -8.55 29.94 -22.40
CA CYS A 96 -8.80 30.26 -21.00
C CYS A 96 -9.37 31.69 -20.84
N ARG A 97 -8.86 32.67 -21.59
CA ARG A 97 -9.43 34.04 -21.58
C ARG A 97 -10.86 34.08 -22.11
N GLN A 98 -11.17 33.31 -23.16
CA GLN A 98 -12.54 33.20 -23.69
C GLN A 98 -13.50 32.62 -22.65
N VAL A 99 -13.08 31.60 -21.89
CA VAL A 99 -13.89 30.99 -20.81
C VAL A 99 -14.16 31.99 -19.69
N VAL A 100 -13.12 32.72 -19.24
CA VAL A 100 -13.28 33.75 -18.19
C VAL A 100 -14.17 34.90 -18.67
N ALA A 101 -14.07 35.30 -19.94
CA ALA A 101 -14.93 36.34 -20.51
C ALA A 101 -16.40 35.90 -20.64
N ALA A 102 -16.64 34.61 -20.88
CA ALA A 102 -17.99 34.06 -21.01
C ALA A 102 -18.74 33.98 -19.66
N ASP A 103 -18.03 33.63 -18.58
CA ASP A 103 -18.57 33.65 -17.22
C ASP A 103 -17.52 34.12 -16.20
N PRO A 104 -17.40 35.45 -16.02
CA PRO A 104 -16.44 36.00 -15.08
C PRO A 104 -16.72 35.58 -13.63
N ALA A 105 -18.00 35.47 -13.24
CA ALA A 105 -18.39 35.18 -11.87
C ALA A 105 -17.98 33.76 -11.44
N ALA A 106 -18.02 32.80 -12.36
CA ALA A 106 -17.61 31.42 -12.11
C ALA A 106 -16.10 31.17 -12.23
N TYR A 107 -15.40 31.93 -13.09
CA TYR A 107 -14.02 31.56 -13.46
C TYR A 107 -12.94 32.57 -13.11
N SER A 108 -13.26 33.85 -12.83
CA SER A 108 -12.25 34.88 -12.58
C SER A 108 -11.38 34.62 -11.35
N TYR A 109 -11.89 33.87 -10.37
CA TYR A 109 -11.18 33.52 -9.14
C TYR A 109 -10.34 32.23 -9.26
N ILE A 110 -10.55 31.45 -10.33
CA ILE A 110 -9.84 30.18 -10.59
C ILE A 110 -8.75 30.39 -11.64
N ILE A 111 -9.07 31.16 -12.67
CA ILE A 111 -8.17 31.43 -13.79
C ILE A 111 -7.89 32.93 -13.77
N GLU A 112 -6.74 33.31 -13.22
CA GLU A 112 -6.31 34.70 -13.20
C GLU A 112 -6.23 35.23 -14.64
N SER A 113 -6.98 36.28 -14.93
CA SER A 113 -6.97 36.95 -16.23
C SER A 113 -5.76 37.87 -16.41
N ALA A 114 -5.00 38.12 -15.35
CA ALA A 114 -3.76 38.87 -15.37
C ALA A 114 -2.59 37.99 -15.88
N PRO A 115 -1.57 38.56 -16.51
CA PRO A 115 -0.35 37.82 -16.79
C PRO A 115 0.22 37.26 -15.47
N LEU A 116 0.49 35.96 -15.44
CA LEU A 116 1.21 35.31 -14.34
C LEU A 116 2.48 36.11 -14.10
N ARG A 117 2.75 36.48 -12.84
CA ARG A 117 4.01 37.13 -12.47
C ARG A 117 5.14 36.27 -13.02
N ASP A 118 5.92 36.82 -13.95
CA ASP A 118 7.13 36.16 -14.43
C ASP A 118 7.98 35.93 -13.18
N HIS A 119 8.06 34.68 -12.73
CA HIS A 119 9.10 34.29 -11.80
C HIS A 119 10.40 34.41 -12.59
N GLU A 120 11.00 35.61 -12.58
CA GLU A 120 12.34 35.83 -13.09
C GLU A 120 13.23 34.74 -12.50
N MET A 121 13.86 33.99 -13.40
CA MET A 121 14.66 32.82 -13.07
C MET A 121 15.82 33.25 -12.18
N ALA A 122 15.82 32.78 -10.93
CA ALA A 122 16.96 32.82 -10.02
C ALA A 122 17.91 31.64 -10.30
#